data_AF-A0A0L6JKW9-F1
#
_entry.id   AF-A0A0L6JKW9-F1
#
_cell.length_a   1.000
_cell.length_b   1.000
_cell.length_c   1.000
_cell.angle_alpha   90.00
_cell.angle_beta   90.00
_cell.angle_gamma   90.00
#
_symmetry.space_group_name_H-M   'P 1'
#
loop_
_entity.id
_entity.type
_entity.pdbx_description
1 polymer ?
#
loop_
_entity_poly.entity_id
_entity_poly.type
_entity_poly.pdbx_seq_one_letter_code
_entity_poly.pdbx_strand_id
1 'polypeptide(L)' 'MNDKIKEILVELRLQEDDINEILTKGEVIVDILTAKDFANVFLENGASFSCEPDIDALVKVTMPIKK' A
#
# COMPACT_ATOMS: atom_id res chain seq x y z
N MET A 1 -8.04 -4.75 12.33
CA MET A 1 -7.89 -3.74 11.26
C MET A 1 -6.81 -4.14 10.23
N ASN A 2 -5.86 -5.02 10.58
CA ASN A 2 -4.83 -5.52 9.64
C ASN A 2 -5.27 -6.63 8.66
N ASP A 3 -6.23 -7.49 9.02
CA ASP A 3 -6.57 -8.65 8.18
C ASP A 3 -7.19 -8.28 6.82
N LYS A 4 -8.05 -7.26 6.78
CA LYS A 4 -8.66 -6.79 5.52
C LYS A 4 -7.65 -6.19 4.57
N ILE A 5 -6.71 -5.40 5.07
CA ILE A 5 -5.63 -4.85 4.24
C ILE A 5 -4.82 -6.02 3.71
N LYS A 6 -4.40 -6.95 4.57
CA LYS A 6 -3.63 -8.13 4.15
C LYS A 6 -4.32 -8.97 3.07
N GLU A 7 -5.63 -9.24 3.19
CA GLU A 7 -6.41 -9.95 2.16
C GLU A 7 -6.34 -9.26 0.80
N ILE A 8 -6.56 -7.94 0.78
CA ILE A 8 -6.59 -7.18 -0.47
C ILE A 8 -5.19 -7.10 -1.09
N LEU A 9 -4.15 -7.03 -0.28
CA LEU A 9 -2.78 -7.07 -0.77
C LEU A 9 -2.42 -8.43 -1.40
N VAL A 10 -2.93 -9.51 -0.82
CA VAL A 10 -2.81 -10.85 -1.41
C VAL A 10 -3.60 -10.96 -2.71
N GLU A 11 -4.80 -10.36 -2.79
CA GLU A 11 -5.58 -10.30 -4.04
C GLU A 11 -4.86 -9.53 -5.16
N LEU A 12 -4.13 -8.46 -4.80
CA LEU A 12 -3.28 -7.69 -5.71
C LEU A 12 -2.00 -8.43 -6.14
N ARG A 13 -1.81 -9.67 -5.67
CA ARG A 13 -0.62 -10.51 -5.93
C ARG A 13 0.70 -9.83 -5.57
N LEU A 14 0.69 -8.98 -4.56
CA LEU A 14 1.90 -8.42 -3.99
C LEU A 14 2.74 -9.53 -3.35
N GLN A 15 4.05 -9.32 -3.34
CA GLN A 15 4.94 -10.24 -2.64
C GLN A 15 4.74 -10.11 -1.14
N GLU A 16 4.90 -11.21 -0.41
CA GLU A 16 4.74 -11.21 1.05
C GLU A 16 5.70 -10.22 1.74
N ASP A 17 6.87 -9.97 1.15
CA ASP A 17 7.82 -8.94 1.59
C ASP A 17 7.24 -7.52 1.49
N ASP A 18 6.65 -7.15 0.35
CA ASP A 18 6.01 -5.82 0.16
C ASP A 18 4.85 -5.61 1.14
N ILE A 19 4.08 -6.67 1.37
CA ILE A 19 2.97 -6.68 2.34
C ILE A 19 3.50 -6.46 3.75
N ASN A 20 4.58 -7.17 4.11
CA ASN A 20 5.19 -6.99 5.42
C ASN A 20 5.79 -5.59 5.56
N GLU A 21 6.43 -5.03 4.53
CA GLU A 21 6.96 -3.66 4.58
C GLU A 21 5.85 -2.64 4.82
N ILE A 22 4.72 -2.73 4.11
CA ILE A 22 3.62 -1.79 4.34
C ILE A 22 3.00 -1.95 5.73
N LEU A 23 2.90 -3.18 6.24
CA LEU A 23 2.33 -3.45 7.56
C LEU A 23 3.27 -3.10 8.72
N THR A 24 4.59 -3.13 8.49
CA THR A 24 5.61 -2.89 9.52
C THR A 24 6.16 -1.46 9.49
N LYS A 25 6.50 -0.96 8.31
CA LYS A 25 7.07 0.39 8.10
C LYS A 25 5.98 1.42 7.80
N GLY A 26 4.81 1.00 7.33
CA GLY A 26 3.77 1.93 6.88
C GLY A 26 4.09 2.52 5.51
N GLU A 27 5.05 1.97 4.78
CA GLU A 27 5.42 2.43 3.46
C GLU A 27 5.88 1.27 2.57
N VAL A 28 5.64 1.39 1.26
CA VAL A 28 6.09 0.43 0.25
C VAL A 28 6.36 1.15 -1.07
N ILE A 29 7.26 0.62 -1.89
CA ILE A 29 7.55 1.15 -3.23
C ILE A 29 7.01 0.16 -4.26
N VAL A 30 6.07 0.61 -5.09
CA VAL A 30 5.41 -0.21 -6.11
C VAL A 30 5.22 0.59 -7.40
N ASP A 31 4.82 -0.06 -8.49
CA ASP A 31 4.50 0.65 -9.73
C ASP A 31 3.20 1.48 -9.62
N ILE A 32 3.00 2.39 -10.57
CA ILE A 32 1.84 3.28 -10.63
C ILE A 32 0.50 2.54 -10.66
N LEU A 33 0.40 1.39 -11.33
CA LEU A 33 -0.86 0.65 -11.45
C LEU A 33 -1.23 0.08 -10.09
N THR A 34 -0.27 -0.59 -9.45
CA THR A 34 -0.47 -1.14 -8.10
C THR A 34 -0.72 -0.03 -7.08
N ALA A 35 0.01 1.09 -7.14
CA ALA A 35 -0.23 2.25 -6.26
C ALA A 35 -1.66 2.81 -6.39
N LYS A 36 -2.25 2.75 -7.58
CA LYS A 36 -3.62 3.18 -7.83
C LYS A 36 -4.65 2.22 -7.23
N ASP A 37 -4.41 0.92 -7.32
CA ASP A 37 -5.25 -0.09 -6.66
C ASP A 37 -5.20 0.04 -5.14
N PHE A 38 -4.00 0.22 -4.58
CA PHE A 38 -3.81 0.57 -3.18
C PHE A 38 -4.62 1.80 -2.78
N ALA A 39 -4.49 2.90 -3.54
CA ALA A 39 -5.20 4.14 -3.26
C ALA A 39 -6.73 3.93 -3.20
N ASN A 40 -7.31 3.19 -4.15
CA ASN A 40 -8.74 2.89 -4.18
C ASN A 40 -9.17 2.12 -2.93
N VAL A 41 -8.45 1.05 -2.60
CA VAL A 41 -8.75 0.21 -1.43
C VAL A 41 -8.68 1.01 -0.14
N PHE A 42 -7.63 1.80 0.03
CA PHE A 42 -7.45 2.59 1.24
C PHE A 42 -8.47 3.71 1.36
N LEU A 43 -8.81 4.38 0.26
CA LEU A 43 -9.88 5.38 0.22
C LEU A 43 -11.24 4.77 0.55
N GLU A 44 -11.57 3.59 0.01
CA GLU A 44 -12.82 2.87 0.33
C GLU A 44 -12.91 2.47 1.80
N ASN A 45 -11.77 2.19 2.44
CA ASN A 45 -11.69 1.86 3.87
C ASN A 45 -11.53 3.09 4.77
N GLY A 46 -11.53 4.31 4.22
CA GLY A 46 -11.36 5.55 4.98
C GLY A 46 -9.96 5.71 5.61
N ALA A 47 -8.97 5.00 5.09
CA ALA A 47 -7.58 5.14 5.50
C ALA A 47 -6.93 6.32 4.76
N SER A 48 -6.12 7.10 5.47
CA SER A 48 -5.32 8.14 4.84
C SER A 48 -4.22 7.48 4.00
N PHE A 49 -3.97 8.05 2.83
CA PHE A 49 -3.03 7.51 1.84
C PHE A 49 -2.22 8.68 1.28
N SER A 50 -0.90 8.48 1.16
CA SER A 50 0.00 9.41 0.48
C SER A 50 0.79 8.66 -0.58
N CYS A 51 0.91 9.24 -1.77
CA CYS A 51 1.73 8.71 -2.85
C CYS A 51 2.76 9.76 -3.29
N GLU A 52 4.03 9.38 -3.32
CA GLU A 52 5.14 10.22 -3.77
C GLU A 52 5.90 9.50 -4.89
N PRO A 53 6.23 10.17 -6.01
CA PRO A 53 7.07 9.58 -7.04
C PRO A 53 8.48 9.36 -6.48
N ASP A 54 9.02 8.15 -6.66
CA ASP A 54 10.34 7.79 -6.13
C ASP A 54 11.38 7.87 -7.25
N ILE A 55 11.57 6.80 -8.04
CA ILE A 55 12.53 6.73 -9.16
C ILE A 55 11.97 5.80 -10.25
N ASP A 56 12.22 6.10 -11.53
CA ASP A 56 11.97 5.19 -12.67
C ASP A 56 10.53 4.62 -12.77
N ALA A 57 9.52 5.49 -12.65
CA ALA A 57 8.08 5.16 -12.70
C ALA A 57 7.55 4.33 -11.51
N LEU A 58 8.34 4.17 -10.45
CA LEU A 58 7.88 3.67 -9.17
C LEU A 58 7.31 4.79 -8.29
N VAL A 59 6.35 4.42 -7.46
CA VAL A 59 5.64 5.30 -6.54
C VAL A 59 5.77 4.74 -5.14
N LYS A 60 6.24 5.58 -4.24
CA LYS A 60 6.24 5.31 -2.83
C LYS A 60 4.85 5.57 -2.27
N VAL A 61 4.24 4.53 -1.74
CA VAL A 61 2.95 4.59 -1.04
C VAL A 61 3.23 4.62 0.46
N THR A 62 2.74 5.65 1.14
CA THR A 62 2.86 5.78 2.60
C THR A 62 1.47 5.77 3.25
N MET A 63 1.35 4.99 4.32
CA MET A 63 0.18 4.81 5.15
C MET A 63 0.46 5.23 6.59
N PRO A 64 -0.32 6.15 7.18
CA PRO A 64 -0.25 6.41 8.60
C PRO A 64 -0.90 5.23 9.33
N ILE A 65 -0.07 4.34 9.86
CA ILE A 65 -0.51 3.28 10.76
C ILE A 65 -1.02 3.99 12.03
N LYS A 66 -2.35 4.08 12.20
CA LYS A 66 -2.93 4.49 13.48
C LYS A 66 -2.52 3.45 14.53
N LYS A 67 -1.60 3.85 15.41
CA LYS A 67 -1.31 3.16 16.67
C LYS A 67 -2.54 3.12 17.57
#